data_AF-A0A838P426-F1
#
_entry.id   AF-A0A838P426-F1
#
_cell.length_a   1.000
_cell.length_b   1.000
_cell.length_c   1.000
_cell.angle_alpha   90.00
_cell.angle_beta   90.00
_cell.angle_gamma   90.00
#
_symmetry.space_group_name_H-M   'P 1'
#
loop_
_entity.id
_entity.type
_entity.pdbx_description
1 polymer ?
#
loop_
_entity_poly.entity_id
_entity_poly.type
_entity_poly.pdbx_seq_one_letter_code
_entity_poly.pdbx_strand_id
1 'polypeptide(L)'
;MTAIVSAELVEQAWRRIGALDASEALKLQNRSGKFQPELVGFVLGFTSKISPEAMGIALYAMLALFEMFQRAPGTTFRKVKDATIMRLWTNNRLAARRSGAHPGDP
;
A
#
# COMPACT_ATOMS: atom_id res chain seq x y z
N MET A 1 22.53 -3.67 0.29
CA MET A 1 21.24 -3.75 0.99
C MET A 1 20.51 -4.97 0.48
N THR A 2 20.05 -5.87 1.35
CA THR A 2 19.16 -6.97 0.96
C THR A 2 17.73 -6.41 0.85
N ALA A 3 16.99 -6.81 -0.19
CA ALA A 3 15.61 -6.36 -0.35
C ALA A 3 14.73 -6.90 0.80
N ILE A 4 13.88 -6.04 1.36
CA ILE A 4 12.96 -6.41 2.44
C ILE A 4 11.92 -7.43 1.95
N VAL A 5 11.47 -7.27 0.71
CA VAL A 5 10.58 -8.19 0.00
C VAL A 5 11.38 -8.81 -1.14
N SER A 6 11.54 -10.14 -1.14
CA SER A 6 12.23 -10.85 -2.21
C SER A 6 11.35 -10.99 -3.46
N ALA A 7 11.96 -11.18 -4.63
CA ALA A 7 11.22 -11.43 -5.88
C ALA A 7 10.30 -12.66 -5.77
N GLU A 8 10.80 -13.72 -5.14
CA GLU A 8 10.03 -14.91 -4.77
C GLU A 8 8.76 -14.56 -3.99
N LEU A 9 8.88 -13.68 -2.99
CA LEU A 9 7.74 -13.27 -2.16
C LEU A 9 6.74 -12.41 -2.93
N VAL A 10 7.23 -11.56 -3.83
CA VAL A 10 6.38 -10.79 -4.75
C VAL A 10 5.54 -11.73 -5.61
N GLU A 11 6.17 -12.72 -6.25
CA GLU A 11 5.48 -13.67 -7.10
C GLU A 11 4.46 -14.50 -6.32
N GLN A 12 4.83 -15.00 -5.15
CA GLN A 12 3.93 -15.76 -4.27
C GLN A 12 2.71 -14.92 -3.83
N ALA A 13 2.91 -13.64 -3.49
CA ALA A 13 1.82 -12.75 -3.11
C ALA A 13 0.85 -12.54 -4.28
N TRP A 14 1.36 -12.29 -5.49
CA TRP A 14 0.51 -12.11 -6.68
C TRP A 14 -0.26 -13.36 -7.06
N ARG A 15 0.40 -14.53 -7.07
CA ARG A 15 -0.27 -15.81 -7.34
C ARG A 15 -1.39 -16.08 -6.33
N ARG A 16 -1.13 -15.82 -5.05
CA ARG A 16 -2.13 -15.99 -3.98
C ARG A 16 -3.32 -15.08 -4.21
N ILE A 17 -3.08 -13.78 -4.40
CA ILE A 17 -4.15 -12.78 -4.53
C ILE A 17 -5.01 -13.07 -5.77
N GLY A 18 -4.39 -13.44 -6.88
CA GLY A 18 -5.10 -13.82 -8.11
C GLY A 18 -5.90 -15.12 -8.00
N ALA A 19 -5.65 -15.93 -6.98
CA ALA A 19 -6.38 -17.18 -6.71
C ALA A 19 -7.48 -17.05 -5.65
N LEU A 20 -7.64 -15.89 -5.01
CA LEU A 20 -8.66 -15.69 -3.98
C LEU A 20 -10.05 -15.64 -4.60
N ASP A 21 -11.01 -16.28 -3.92
CA ASP A 21 -12.41 -16.03 -4.21
C ASP A 21 -12.88 -14.68 -3.64
N ALA A 22 -14.10 -14.25 -3.99
CA ALA A 22 -14.64 -12.97 -3.54
C ALA A 22 -14.77 -12.86 -2.00
N SER A 23 -15.08 -13.96 -1.32
CA SER A 23 -15.20 -13.99 0.15
C SER A 23 -13.82 -13.82 0.81
N GLU A 24 -12.82 -14.51 0.30
CA GLU A 24 -11.45 -14.45 0.79
C GLU A 24 -10.81 -13.09 0.50
N ALA A 25 -11.04 -12.54 -0.69
CA ALA A 25 -10.61 -11.19 -1.05
C ALA A 25 -11.20 -10.15 -0.09
N LEU A 26 -12.50 -10.25 0.22
CA LEU A 26 -13.16 -9.36 1.18
C LEU A 26 -12.60 -9.50 2.59
N LYS A 27 -12.34 -10.73 3.06
CA LYS A 27 -11.70 -10.96 4.37
C LYS A 27 -10.31 -10.33 4.42
N LEU A 28 -9.55 -10.46 3.34
CA LEU A 28 -8.21 -9.91 3.24
C LEU A 28 -8.22 -8.38 3.24
N GLN A 29 -9.12 -7.75 2.48
CA GLN A 29 -9.33 -6.30 2.47
C GLN A 29 -9.72 -5.78 3.87
N ASN A 30 -10.63 -6.45 4.54
CA ASN A 30 -11.03 -6.07 5.90
C ASN A 30 -9.87 -6.19 6.90
N ARG A 31 -9.03 -7.21 6.75
CA ARG A 31 -7.85 -7.41 7.61
C ARG A 31 -6.80 -6.32 7.37
N SER A 32 -6.50 -5.99 6.12
CA SER A 32 -5.53 -4.96 5.79
C SER A 32 -6.00 -3.58 6.28
N GLY A 33 -7.28 -3.26 6.09
CA GLY A 33 -7.94 -2.06 6.61
C GLY A 33 -7.80 -1.89 8.13
N LYS A 34 -8.12 -2.94 8.89
CA LYS A 34 -8.01 -2.91 10.37
C LYS A 34 -6.57 -2.86 10.86
N PHE A 35 -5.64 -3.42 10.10
CA PHE A 35 -4.23 -3.47 10.47
C PHE A 35 -3.53 -2.12 10.21
N GLN A 36 -3.78 -1.48 9.06
CA GLN A 36 -3.21 -0.19 8.69
C GLN A 36 -4.31 0.87 8.42
N PRO A 37 -5.13 1.25 9.42
CA PRO A 37 -6.28 2.14 9.19
C PRO A 37 -5.85 3.50 8.63
N GLU A 38 -4.79 4.10 9.19
CA GLU A 38 -4.29 5.40 8.73
C GLU A 38 -3.73 5.36 7.30
N LEU A 39 -2.98 4.30 6.97
CA LEU A 39 -2.39 4.18 5.63
C LEU A 39 -3.46 3.87 4.57
N VAL A 40 -4.46 3.05 4.91
CA VAL A 40 -5.61 2.79 4.03
C VAL A 40 -6.46 4.05 3.87
N GLY A 41 -6.70 4.80 4.96
CA GLY A 41 -7.38 6.09 4.92
C GLY A 41 -6.63 7.11 4.07
N PHE A 42 -5.31 7.16 4.14
CA PHE A 42 -4.48 8.00 3.28
C PHE A 42 -4.64 7.63 1.80
N VAL A 43 -4.57 6.35 1.45
CA VAL A 43 -4.77 5.89 0.06
C VAL A 43 -6.15 6.26 -0.46
N LEU A 44 -7.20 6.02 0.33
CA LEU A 44 -8.58 6.39 -0.01
C LEU A 44 -8.74 7.91 -0.17
N GLY A 45 -8.20 8.71 0.75
CA GLY A 45 -8.25 10.16 0.68
C GLY A 45 -7.55 10.68 -0.57
N PHE A 46 -6.36 10.15 -0.88
CA PHE A 46 -5.58 10.53 -2.07
C PHE A 46 -6.27 10.12 -3.39
N THR A 47 -7.03 9.03 -3.38
CA THR A 47 -7.74 8.51 -4.56
C THR A 47 -9.24 8.86 -4.59
N SER A 48 -9.70 9.69 -3.66
CA SER A 48 -11.12 10.05 -3.55
C SER A 48 -11.66 10.88 -4.72
N LYS A 49 -10.77 11.56 -5.45
CA LYS A 49 -11.13 12.44 -6.59
C LYS A 49 -10.86 11.82 -7.95
N ILE A 50 -10.36 10.59 -8.02
CA ILE A 50 -10.14 9.87 -9.28
C ILE A 50 -11.27 8.88 -9.55
N SER A 51 -11.29 8.26 -10.73
CA SER A 51 -12.37 7.35 -11.11
C SER A 51 -12.44 6.13 -10.17
N PRO A 52 -13.64 5.53 -10.01
CA PRO A 52 -13.80 4.33 -9.17
C PRO A 52 -12.85 3.19 -9.53
N GLU A 53 -12.56 3.01 -10.83
CA GLU A 53 -11.62 2.00 -11.32
C GLU A 53 -10.21 2.27 -10.81
N ALA A 54 -9.75 3.53 -10.89
CA ALA A 54 -8.42 3.92 -10.43
C ALA A 54 -8.28 3.81 -8.90
N MET A 55 -9.34 4.16 -8.16
CA MET A 55 -9.42 3.91 -6.71
C MET A 55 -9.35 2.41 -6.40
N GLY A 56 -10.04 1.57 -7.17
CA GLY A 56 -9.98 0.11 -7.05
C GLY A 56 -8.57 -0.44 -7.26
N ILE A 57 -7.84 0.05 -8.27
CA ILE A 57 -6.43 -0.32 -8.52
C ILE A 57 -5.55 0.05 -7.32
N ALA A 58 -5.73 1.24 -6.74
CA ALA A 58 -4.94 1.68 -5.59
C ALA A 58 -5.17 0.80 -4.35
N LEU A 59 -6.43 0.43 -4.08
CA LEU A 59 -6.78 -0.47 -2.98
C LEU A 59 -6.23 -1.89 -3.22
N TYR A 60 -6.27 -2.36 -4.46
CA TYR A 60 -5.70 -3.66 -4.84
C TYR A 60 -4.17 -3.67 -4.68
N ALA A 61 -3.49 -2.62 -5.12
CA ALA A 61 -2.05 -2.47 -4.89
C ALA A 61 -1.71 -2.43 -3.40
N MET A 62 -2.50 -1.72 -2.59
CA MET A 62 -2.34 -1.69 -1.14
C MET A 62 -2.52 -3.07 -0.51
N LEU A 63 -3.46 -3.88 -1.01
CA LEU A 63 -3.66 -5.27 -0.59
C LEU A 63 -2.45 -6.15 -0.89
N ALA A 64 -1.88 -6.01 -2.08
CA ALA A 64 -0.70 -6.75 -2.50
C ALA A 64 0.52 -6.40 -1.65
N LEU A 65 0.75 -5.12 -1.40
CA LEU A 65 1.80 -4.64 -0.51
C LEU A 65 1.59 -5.19 0.91
N PHE A 66 0.36 -5.15 1.42
CA PHE A 66 0.04 -5.71 2.74
C PHE A 66 0.43 -7.19 2.84
N GLU A 67 0.03 -8.03 1.89
CA GLU A 67 0.38 -9.47 1.91
C GLU A 67 1.90 -9.69 1.81
N MET A 68 2.61 -8.94 0.97
CA MET A 68 4.06 -9.05 0.84
C MET A 68 4.77 -8.70 2.15
N PHE A 69 4.46 -7.54 2.74
CA PHE A 69 5.13 -7.10 3.96
C PHE A 69 4.70 -7.88 5.20
N GLN A 70 3.48 -8.41 5.25
CA GLN A 70 3.05 -9.28 6.35
C GLN A 70 3.85 -10.59 6.39
N ARG A 71 4.28 -11.09 5.24
CA ARG A 71 4.99 -12.36 5.08
C ARG A 71 6.52 -12.21 5.01
N ALA A 72 7.02 -10.99 4.91
CA ALA A 72 8.44 -10.72 4.78
C ALA A 72 9.20 -11.12 6.06
N PRO A 73 10.17 -12.06 5.99
CA PRO A 73 10.88 -12.55 7.16
C PRO A 73 11.70 -11.43 7.82
N GLY A 74 11.77 -11.44 9.15
CA GLY A 74 12.55 -10.47 9.91
C GLY A 74 11.96 -9.05 9.94
N THR A 75 10.78 -8.83 9.36
CA THR A 75 10.09 -7.54 9.42
C THR A 75 9.04 -7.53 10.52
N THR A 76 9.02 -6.47 11.34
CA THR A 76 7.83 -6.16 12.13
C THR A 76 7.01 -5.19 11.30
N PHE A 77 5.99 -5.69 10.61
CA PHE A 77 5.05 -4.83 9.90
C PHE A 77 4.22 -4.06 10.95
N ARG A 78 4.67 -2.86 11.33
CA ARG A 78 4.05 -2.05 12.38
C ARG A 78 3.00 -1.11 11.80
N LYS A 79 2.00 -0.79 12.63
CA LYS A 79 1.02 0.26 12.29
C LYS A 79 1.74 1.59 12.09
N VAL A 80 1.46 2.27 10.99
CA VAL A 80 1.99 3.61 10.73
C VAL A 80 1.01 4.64 11.28
N LYS A 81 1.53 5.66 11.98
CA LYS A 81 0.73 6.77 12.48
C LYS A 81 0.54 7.82 11.38
N ASP A 82 -0.62 8.46 11.34
CA ASP A 82 -0.95 9.53 10.40
C ASP A 82 0.15 10.62 10.29
N ALA A 83 0.59 11.18 11.43
CA ALA A 83 1.65 12.18 11.45
C ALA A 83 2.96 11.73 10.77
N THR A 84 3.27 10.42 10.80
CA THR A 84 4.42 9.87 10.09
C THR A 84 4.18 9.80 8.59
N ILE A 85 2.98 9.38 8.17
CA ILE A 85 2.57 9.33 6.76
C ILE A 85 2.65 10.73 6.15
N MET A 86 2.01 11.72 6.78
CA MET A 86 1.96 13.09 6.28
C MET A 86 3.33 13.75 6.20
N ARG A 87 4.20 13.51 7.19
CA ARG A 87 5.58 14.00 7.19
C ARG A 87 6.37 13.40 6.03
N LEU A 88 6.32 12.07 5.85
CA LEU A 88 7.05 11.39 4.77
C LEU A 88 6.53 11.79 3.40
N TRP A 89 5.20 11.87 3.23
CA TRP A 89 4.57 12.36 2.01
C TRP A 89 5.06 13.76 1.63
N THR A 90 5.00 14.70 2.57
CA THR A 90 5.45 16.09 2.35
C THR A 90 6.91 16.15 1.96
N ASN A 91 7.77 15.41 2.67
CA ASN A 91 9.21 15.36 2.37
C ASN A 91 9.48 14.78 0.98
N ASN A 92 8.81 13.69 0.61
CA ASN A 92 8.94 13.07 -0.71
C ASN A 92 8.44 14.01 -1.80
N ARG A 93 7.35 14.74 -1.57
CA ARG A 93 6.82 15.73 -2.50
C ARG A 93 7.82 16.87 -2.74
N LEU A 94 8.46 17.36 -1.68
CA LEU A 94 9.51 18.37 -1.78
C LEU A 94 10.75 17.85 -2.51
N ALA A 95 11.15 16.60 -2.27
CA ALA A 95 12.27 15.96 -2.96
C ALA A 95 11.98 15.76 -4.46
N ALA A 96 10.76 15.34 -4.82
CA ALA A 96 10.32 15.22 -6.21
C ALA A 96 10.37 16.57 -6.94
N ARG A 97 9.84 17.64 -6.32
CA ARG A 97 9.92 19.00 -6.89
C ARG A 97 11.36 19.45 -7.13
N ARG A 98 12.28 19.16 -6.20
CA ARG A 98 13.71 19.50 -6.34
C ARG A 98 14.42 18.73 -7.44
N SER A 99 13.96 17.51 -7.74
CA SER A 99 14.51 16.66 -8.81
C SER A 99 13.84 16.89 -10.17
N GLY A 100 12.90 17.85 -10.26
CA GLY A 100 12.12 18.10 -11.49
C GLY A 100 11.08 17.02 -11.79
N ALA A 101 10.88 16.05 -10.89
CA ALA A 101 9.82 15.07 -11.00
C ALA A 101 8.49 15.70 -10.57
N HIS A 102 7.44 15.58 -11.40
CA HIS A 102 6.11 16.02 -11.02
C HIS A 102 5.60 15.16 -9.86
N PRO A 103 5.36 15.74 -8.67
CA PRO A 103 4.61 15.05 -7.66
C PRO A 103 3.13 15.05 -8.08
N GLY A 104 2.47 13.90 -7.99
CA GLY A 104 1.01 13.87 -8.07
C GLY A 104 0.44 14.72 -6.93
N ASP A 105 -0.20 15.83 -7.28
CA ASP A 105 -0.94 16.65 -6.32
C ASP A 105 -2.33 16.02 -6.07
N PRO A 106 -2.81 16.01 -4.80
CA PRO A 106 -4.12 15.44 -4.42
C PRO A 106 -5.33 16.31 -4.79
#